data_AF-A0A2N6A5V8-F1
#
_entry.id   AF-A0A2N6A5V8-F1
#
_cell.length_a   1.000
_cell.length_b   1.000
_cell.length_c   1.000
_cell.angle_alpha   90.00
_cell.angle_beta   90.00
_cell.angle_gamma   90.00
#
_symmetry.space_group_name_H-M   'P 1'
#
loop_
_entity.id
_entity.type
_entity.pdbx_description
1 polymer ?
#
loop_
_entity_poly.entity_id
_entity_poly.type
_entity_poly.pdbx_seq_one_letter_code
_entity_poly.pdbx_strand_id
1 'polypeptide(L)'
;MTTEQLRAEFPYLENGMIYLNHAASGPWSRFVERGVQRHLQGRTYGEVDIFADTIRIIGEARSMSARMIGADPSRIAFVLNTSEGLNVLASGLPWKSGDRVVLIDQEFPSNIYPFLNLRRLG
;
A
#
# COMPACT_ATOMS: atom_id res chain seq x y z
N MET A 1 -16.35 0.69 18.01
CA MET A 1 -17.41 0.67 16.98
C MET A 1 -18.01 -0.72 16.94
N THR A 2 -19.32 -0.83 16.76
CA THR A 2 -20.00 -2.10 16.48
C THR A 2 -19.84 -2.48 15.00
N THR A 3 -20.18 -3.73 14.65
CA THR A 3 -20.16 -4.21 13.25
C THR A 3 -21.10 -3.39 12.37
N GLU A 4 -22.27 -3.02 12.88
CA GLU A 4 -23.26 -2.19 12.16
C GLU A 4 -22.70 -0.80 11.89
N GLN A 5 -22.03 -0.20 12.88
CA GLN A 5 -21.36 1.10 12.72
C GLN A 5 -20.25 1.05 11.68
N LEU A 6 -19.48 -0.05 11.61
CA LEU A 6 -18.45 -0.23 10.56
C LEU A 6 -19.08 -0.40 9.18
N ARG A 7 -20.13 -1.21 9.06
CA ARG A 7 -20.84 -1.43 7.79
C ARG A 7 -21.44 -0.14 7.24
N ALA A 8 -21.94 0.74 8.11
CA ALA A 8 -22.48 2.04 7.72
C ALA A 8 -21.44 2.99 7.06
N GLU A 9 -20.14 2.71 7.23
CA GLU A 9 -19.07 3.47 6.58
C GLU A 9 -18.77 3.00 5.16
N PHE A 10 -19.44 1.96 4.65
CA PHE A 10 -19.29 1.46 3.28
C PHE A 10 -20.60 1.64 2.50
N PRO A 11 -20.79 2.79 1.81
CA PRO A 11 -22.00 3.06 1.03
C PRO A 11 -22.28 2.02 -0.04
N TYR A 12 -21.25 1.31 -0.52
CA TYR A 12 -21.39 0.19 -1.45
C TYR A 12 -22.44 -0.85 -1.01
N LEU A 13 -22.64 -1.03 0.29
CA LEU A 13 -23.62 -1.97 0.82
C LEU A 13 -25.08 -1.53 0.56
N GLU A 14 -25.34 -0.24 0.31
CA GLU A 14 -26.65 0.30 -0.05
C GLU A 14 -27.13 -0.20 -1.43
N ASN A 15 -26.19 -0.72 -2.24
CA ASN A 15 -26.47 -1.24 -3.58
C ASN A 15 -27.20 -2.61 -3.56
N GLY A 16 -27.44 -3.19 -2.38
CA GLY A 16 -28.10 -4.49 -2.21
C GLY A 16 -27.24 -5.71 -2.55
N MET A 17 -25.96 -5.52 -2.86
CA MET A 17 -25.04 -6.58 -3.26
C MET A 17 -24.34 -7.23 -2.06
N ILE A 18 -24.18 -8.56 -2.10
CA ILE A 18 -23.28 -9.28 -1.19
C ILE A 18 -21.90 -9.35 -1.86
N TYR A 19 -20.93 -8.62 -1.31
CA TYR A 19 -19.57 -8.56 -1.86
C TYR A 19 -18.66 -9.62 -1.24
N LEU A 20 -18.18 -10.56 -2.05
CA LEU A 20 -17.33 -11.68 -1.61
C LEU A 20 -15.94 -11.68 -2.27
N ASN A 21 -15.52 -10.57 -2.91
CA ASN A 21 -14.25 -10.49 -3.64
C ASN A 21 -13.17 -9.64 -2.94
N HIS A 22 -13.22 -9.53 -1.61
CA HIS A 22 -12.31 -8.70 -0.81
C HIS A 22 -10.82 -9.04 -0.96
N ALA A 23 -10.49 -10.23 -1.45
CA ALA A 23 -9.12 -10.65 -1.71
C ALA A 23 -8.49 -9.94 -2.93
N ALA A 24 -9.29 -9.56 -3.93
CA ALA A 24 -8.79 -8.90 -5.14
C ALA A 24 -8.86 -7.37 -5.04
N SER A 25 -10.04 -6.86 -4.69
CA SER A 25 -10.28 -5.43 -4.49
C SER A 25 -11.40 -5.24 -3.47
N GLY A 26 -11.62 -4.01 -3.01
CA GLY A 26 -12.67 -3.74 -2.03
C GLY A 26 -13.20 -2.32 -2.14
N PRO A 27 -14.47 -2.10 -1.76
CA PRO A 27 -15.02 -0.76 -1.68
C PRO A 27 -14.27 0.06 -0.63
N TRP A 28 -14.09 1.34 -0.89
CA TRP A 28 -13.51 2.26 0.09
C TRP A 28 -14.55 2.62 1.15
N SER A 29 -14.10 2.82 2.38
CA SER A 29 -14.92 3.41 3.43
C SER A 29 -15.01 4.92 3.25
N ARG A 30 -16.04 5.55 3.82
CA ARG A 30 -16.16 7.02 3.86
C ARG A 30 -14.98 7.67 4.59
N PHE A 31 -14.26 6.98 5.48
CA PHE A 31 -13.02 7.51 6.07
C PHE A 31 -11.94 7.76 5.01
N VAL A 32 -11.73 6.78 4.11
CA VAL A 32 -10.75 6.89 3.03
C VAL A 32 -11.18 7.96 2.03
N GLU A 33 -12.45 7.92 1.61
CA GLU A 33 -13.02 8.93 0.71
C GLU A 33 -12.82 10.35 1.25
N ARG A 34 -13.20 10.61 2.52
CA ARG A 34 -13.03 11.93 3.16
C ARG A 34 -11.57 12.38 3.18
N GLY A 35 -10.63 11.46 3.45
CA GLY A 35 -9.20 11.77 3.46
C GLY A 35 -8.69 12.21 2.09
N VAL A 36 -9.05 11.47 1.04
CA VAL A 36 -8.69 11.78 -0.34
C VAL A 36 -9.33 13.09 -0.79
N GLN A 37 -10.63 13.27 -0.54
CA GLN A 37 -11.35 14.50 -0.88
C GLN A 37 -10.76 15.73 -0.20
N ARG A 38 -10.39 15.62 1.09
CA ARG A 38 -9.70 16.70 1.80
C ARG A 38 -8.38 17.08 1.13
N HIS A 39 -7.59 16.10 0.70
CA HIS A 39 -6.34 16.38 -0.01
C HIS A 39 -6.61 17.09 -1.35
N LEU A 40 -7.55 16.58 -2.15
CA LEU A 40 -7.91 17.16 -3.45
C LEU A 40 -8.41 18.60 -3.30
N GLN A 41 -9.36 18.83 -2.40
CA GLN A 41 -9.90 20.18 -2.14
C GLN A 41 -8.81 21.14 -1.65
N GLY A 42 -7.91 20.67 -0.79
CA GLY A 42 -6.74 21.45 -0.36
C GLY A 42 -5.83 21.85 -1.52
N ARG A 43 -5.58 20.94 -2.48
CA ARG A 43 -4.78 21.24 -3.69
C ARG A 43 -5.47 22.19 -4.65
N THR A 44 -6.80 22.12 -4.76
CA THR A 44 -7.58 22.91 -5.73
C THR A 44 -7.88 24.31 -5.22
N TYR A 45 -8.23 24.46 -3.94
CA TYR A 45 -8.74 25.71 -3.38
C TYR A 45 -7.89 26.28 -2.24
N GLY A 46 -6.93 25.52 -1.71
CA GLY A 46 -6.04 25.93 -0.63
C GLY A 46 -4.76 26.60 -1.13
N GLU A 47 -3.75 26.63 -0.26
CA GLU A 47 -2.43 27.17 -0.59
C GLU A 47 -1.75 26.34 -1.69
N VAL A 48 -0.98 27.01 -2.55
CA VAL A 48 -0.26 26.35 -3.66
C VAL A 48 0.95 25.58 -3.14
N ASP A 49 1.69 26.18 -2.20
CA ASP A 49 2.82 25.55 -1.53
C ASP A 49 2.35 24.80 -0.28
N ILE A 50 2.25 23.49 -0.40
CA ILE A 50 1.83 22.59 0.68
C ILE A 50 2.95 21.63 1.10
N PHE A 51 4.20 21.95 0.75
CA PHE A 51 5.30 21.00 0.92
C PHE A 51 5.46 20.59 2.38
N ALA A 52 5.47 21.55 3.31
CA ALA A 52 5.59 21.30 4.75
C ALA A 52 4.47 20.41 5.28
N ASP A 53 3.22 20.68 4.90
CA ASP A 53 2.06 19.87 5.29
C ASP A 53 2.12 18.46 4.71
N THR A 54 2.58 18.32 3.46
CA THR A 54 2.74 17.01 2.81
C THR A 54 3.77 16.16 3.55
N ILE A 55 4.92 16.74 3.91
CA ILE A 55 5.94 16.05 4.70
C ILE A 55 5.40 15.62 6.07
N ARG A 56 4.63 16.49 6.74
CA ARG A 56 3.99 16.17 8.02
C ARG A 56 3.01 14.99 7.90
N ILE A 57 2.10 15.04 6.92
CA ILE A 57 1.11 13.97 6.67
C ILE A 57 1.80 12.64 6.36
N ILE A 58 2.84 12.66 5.54
CA ILE A 58 3.63 11.46 5.22
C ILE A 58 4.30 10.91 6.50
N GLY A 59 4.83 11.77 7.38
CA GLY A 59 5.42 11.38 8.66
C GLY A 59 4.41 10.73 9.62
N GLU A 60 3.20 11.28 9.72
CA GLU A 60 2.10 10.74 10.51
C GLU A 60 1.65 9.37 9.98
N ALA A 61 1.42 9.27 8.66
CA ALA A 61 1.04 8.03 7.99
C ALA A 61 2.10 6.94 8.18
N ARG A 62 3.39 7.31 8.10
CA ARG A 62 4.52 6.40 8.33
C ARG A 62 4.49 5.84 9.75
N SER A 63 4.30 6.72 10.74
CA SER A 63 4.25 6.33 12.15
C SER A 63 3.05 5.43 12.47
N MET A 64 1.89 5.72 11.87
CA MET A 64 0.69 4.88 12.00
C MET A 64 0.91 3.49 11.40
N SER A 65 1.48 3.42 10.20
CA SER A 65 1.79 2.16 9.51
C SER A 65 2.77 1.32 10.31
N ALA A 66 3.83 1.94 10.84
CA ALA A 66 4.82 1.24 11.65
C ALA A 66 4.20 0.61 12.91
N ARG A 67 3.34 1.36 13.63
CA ARG A 67 2.61 0.83 14.80
C ARG A 67 1.71 -0.35 14.46
N MET A 68 1.05 -0.32 13.31
CA MET A 68 0.14 -1.40 12.88
C MET A 68 0.85 -2.75 12.72
N ILE A 69 2.10 -2.73 12.26
CA ILE A 69 2.89 -3.94 11.99
C ILE A 69 4.02 -4.18 13.01
N GLY A 70 4.11 -3.36 14.07
CA GLY A 70 5.15 -3.47 15.10
C GLY A 70 6.57 -3.13 14.61
N ALA A 71 6.71 -2.21 13.65
CA ALA A 71 8.00 -1.78 13.09
C ALA A 71 8.44 -0.39 13.60
N ASP A 72 9.73 -0.11 13.46
CA ASP A 72 10.27 1.25 13.62
C ASP A 72 9.87 2.12 12.39
N PRO A 73 9.41 3.37 12.57
CA PRO A 73 9.02 4.24 11.46
C PRO A 73 10.11 4.42 10.40
N SER A 74 11.39 4.44 10.77
CA SER A 74 12.51 4.57 9.82
C SER A 74 12.63 3.39 8.85
N ARG A 75 11.98 2.26 9.15
CA ARG A 75 11.97 1.07 8.30
C ARG A 75 10.73 0.99 7.39
N ILE A 76 9.94 2.06 7.30
CA ILE A 76 8.75 2.14 6.45
C ILE A 76 9.01 3.02 5.23
N ALA A 77 8.93 2.40 4.05
CA ALA A 77 8.91 3.07 2.76
C ALA A 77 7.52 2.96 2.13
N PHE A 78 7.09 4.02 1.43
CA PHE A 78 5.86 4.00 0.65
C PHE A 78 6.19 3.74 -0.83
N VAL A 79 5.48 2.79 -1.43
CA VAL A 79 5.54 2.42 -2.86
C VAL A 79 4.11 2.36 -3.38
N LEU A 80 3.91 2.35 -4.71
CA LEU A 80 2.57 2.43 -5.29
C LEU A 80 1.76 1.15 -5.06
N ASN A 81 2.42 -0.01 -5.06
CA ASN A 81 1.79 -1.32 -4.86
C ASN A 81 2.79 -2.41 -4.49
N THR A 82 2.28 -3.60 -4.17
CA THR A 82 3.06 -4.79 -3.81
C THR A 82 4.07 -5.18 -4.88
N SER A 83 3.68 -5.19 -6.16
CA SER A 83 4.55 -5.57 -7.27
C SER A 83 5.75 -4.64 -7.40
N GLU A 84 5.53 -3.33 -7.28
CA GLU A 84 6.63 -2.35 -7.29
C GLU A 84 7.57 -2.57 -6.10
N GLY A 85 7.03 -2.75 -4.89
CA GLY A 85 7.84 -3.01 -3.70
C GLY A 85 8.77 -4.22 -3.85
N LEU A 86 8.27 -5.30 -4.45
CA LEU A 86 9.07 -6.50 -4.72
C LEU A 86 10.11 -6.29 -5.82
N ASN A 87 9.82 -5.48 -6.83
CA ASN A 87 10.80 -5.12 -7.86
C ASN A 87 11.92 -4.24 -7.29
N VAL A 88 11.58 -3.29 -6.41
CA VAL A 88 12.57 -2.47 -5.69
C VAL A 88 13.46 -3.36 -4.83
N LEU A 89 12.89 -4.32 -4.09
CA LEU A 89 13.65 -5.29 -3.31
C LEU A 89 14.58 -6.14 -4.19
N ALA A 90 14.02 -6.77 -5.23
CA ALA A 90 14.80 -7.65 -6.12
C ALA A 90 15.90 -6.88 -6.85
N SER A 91 15.68 -5.63 -7.25
CA SER A 91 16.69 -4.85 -7.98
C SER A 91 17.67 -4.11 -7.08
N GLY A 92 17.31 -3.88 -5.81
CA GLY A 92 18.09 -3.07 -4.86
C GLY A 92 19.12 -3.86 -4.05
N LEU A 93 19.08 -5.18 -4.07
CA LEU A 93 20.06 -6.02 -3.38
C LEU A 93 21.32 -6.23 -4.24
N PRO A 94 22.52 -6.25 -3.64
CA PRO A 94 23.79 -6.40 -4.35
C PRO A 94 24.09 -7.88 -4.67
N TRP A 95 23.27 -8.48 -5.53
CA TRP A 95 23.38 -9.89 -5.91
C TRP A 95 24.75 -10.24 -6.50
N LYS A 96 25.20 -11.46 -6.21
CA LYS A 96 26.40 -12.05 -6.76
C LYS A 96 26.06 -13.38 -7.41
N SER A 97 26.84 -13.76 -8.42
CA SER A 97 26.74 -15.09 -9.00
C SER A 97 26.91 -16.16 -7.91
N GLY A 98 26.03 -17.15 -7.93
CA GLY A 98 25.95 -18.19 -6.90
C GLY A 98 24.98 -17.91 -5.74
N ASP A 99 24.44 -16.69 -5.61
CA ASP A 99 23.34 -16.42 -4.68
C ASP A 99 22.11 -17.24 -5.04
N ARG A 100 21.30 -17.59 -4.03
CA ARG A 100 20.10 -18.42 -4.19
C ARG A 100 18.88 -17.72 -3.60
N VAL A 101 17.82 -17.66 -4.39
CA VAL A 101 16.50 -17.19 -3.97
C VAL A 101 15.60 -18.40 -3.74
N VAL A 102 15.01 -18.48 -2.55
CA VAL A 102 14.01 -19.51 -2.22
C VAL A 102 12.64 -18.84 -2.21
N LEU A 103 11.72 -19.39 -2.98
CA LEU A 103 10.33 -18.95 -3.07
C LEU A 103 9.41 -20.11 -2.70
N ILE A 104 8.19 -19.79 -2.28
CA ILE A 104 7.13 -20.78 -2.10
C ILE A 104 6.60 -21.18 -3.49
N ASP A 105 6.29 -22.46 -3.66
CA ASP A 105 5.66 -22.94 -4.89
C ASP A 105 4.24 -22.35 -5.04
N GLN A 106 3.79 -22.11 -6.28
CA GLN A 106 2.48 -21.51 -6.57
C GLN A 106 2.26 -20.08 -6.03
N GLU A 107 3.34 -19.31 -5.86
CA GLU A 107 3.24 -17.90 -5.46
C GLU A 107 2.53 -17.02 -6.50
N PHE A 108 2.00 -15.88 -6.05
CA PHE A 108 1.41 -14.89 -6.96
C PHE A 108 2.50 -14.34 -7.91
N PRO A 109 2.19 -14.07 -9.20
CA PRO A 109 3.18 -13.62 -10.20
C PRO A 109 4.14 -12.50 -9.75
N SER A 110 3.67 -11.53 -8.97
CA SER A 110 4.50 -10.43 -8.45
C SER A 110 5.61 -10.91 -7.52
N ASN A 111 5.44 -12.05 -6.83
CA ASN A 111 6.43 -12.67 -5.96
C ASN A 111 7.44 -13.54 -6.72
N ILE A 112 7.23 -13.78 -8.02
CA ILE A 112 8.06 -14.69 -8.82
C ILE A 112 8.89 -13.92 -9.85
N TYR A 113 8.24 -13.16 -10.72
CA TYR A 113 8.90 -12.59 -11.90
C TYR A 113 10.07 -11.63 -11.59
N PRO A 114 10.01 -10.76 -10.55
CA PRO A 114 11.15 -9.91 -10.21
C PRO A 114 12.41 -10.72 -9.89
N PHE A 115 12.26 -11.86 -9.22
CA PHE A 115 13.39 -12.72 -8.85
C PHE A 115 13.83 -13.63 -10.00
N LEU A 116 12.92 -14.12 -10.84
CA LEU A 116 13.30 -14.85 -12.05
C LEU A 116 14.15 -13.99 -13.00
N ASN A 117 13.87 -12.68 -13.07
CA ASN A 117 14.66 -11.74 -13.85
C ASN A 117 16.13 -11.63 -13.38
N LEU A 118 16.45 -12.06 -12.15
CA LEU A 118 17.82 -12.06 -11.63
C LEU A 118 18.70 -13.11 -12.30
N ARG A 119 18.14 -14.14 -12.94
CA ARG A 119 18.91 -15.17 -13.68
C ARG A 119 19.85 -14.59 -14.74
N ARG A 120 19.56 -13.38 -15.24
CA ARG A 120 20.44 -12.67 -16.18
C ARG A 120 21.77 -12.23 -15.57
N LEU A 121 21.89 -12.23 -14.24
CA LEU A 121 23.08 -11.80 -13.51
C LEU A 121 24.07 -12.95 -13.23
N GLY A 122 23.75 -14.18 -13.66
CA GLY A 122 24.53 -15.39 -13.37
C GLY A 122 24.16 -16.03 -12.05
#